data_AF-A0A2W4TT97-F1
#
_entry.id   AF-A0A2W4TT97-F1
#
_cell.length_a   1.000
_cell.length_b   1.000
_cell.length_c   1.000
_cell.angle_alpha   90.00
_cell.angle_beta   90.00
_cell.angle_gamma   90.00
#
_symmetry.space_group_name_H-M   'P 1'
#
loop_
_entity.id
_entity.type
_entity.pdbx_description
1 polymer ?
#
loop_
_entity_poly.entity_id
_entity_poly.type
_entity_poly.pdbx_seq_one_letter_code
_entity_poly.pdbx_strand_id
1 'polypeptide(L)' 'MKLVNEGQCGLCVHFGEHQGYRPELVQIRRTHRAPEDLTEECGHPQHAALHLVVTPISGCAGFEPAPEAMQAD' A
#
# COMPACT_ATOMS: atom_id res chain seq x y z
N MET A 1 14.99 1.59 -3.39
CA MET A 1 14.17 1.30 -2.19
C MET A 1 13.98 2.58 -1.39
N LYS A 2 12.75 2.91 -1.01
CA LYS A 2 12.42 4.03 -0.13
C LYS A 2 11.69 3.55 1.10
N LEU A 3 11.79 4.35 2.17
CA LEU A 3 10.99 4.17 3.36
C LEU A 3 9.54 4.55 3.04
N VAL A 4 8.61 3.70 3.47
CA VAL A 4 7.18 3.95 3.42
C VAL A 4 6.71 4.28 4.84
N ASN A 5 5.92 5.34 4.99
CA ASN A 5 5.44 5.85 6.26
C ASN A 5 3.92 5.68 6.37
N GLU A 6 3.40 5.76 7.59
CA GLU A 6 1.96 5.83 7.82
C GLU A 6 1.33 6.97 7.00
N GLY A 7 0.11 6.75 6.50
CA GLY A 7 -0.53 7.67 5.55
C GLY A 7 -0.12 7.48 4.08
N GLN A 8 0.83 6.58 3.78
CA GLN A 8 1.22 6.27 2.40
C GLN A 8 0.59 4.97 1.89
N CYS A 9 0.36 4.91 0.58
CA CYS A 9 -0.33 3.82 -0.09
C CYS A 9 0.27 2.45 0.25
N GLY A 10 1.60 2.31 0.31
CA GLY A 10 2.26 1.02 0.54
C GLY A 10 1.93 0.34 1.87
N LEU A 11 1.46 1.10 2.87
CA LEU A 11 1.00 0.58 4.16
C LEU A 11 -0.53 0.58 4.29
N CYS A 12 -1.26 0.97 3.24
CA CYS A 12 -2.71 1.01 3.23
C CYS A 12 -3.32 -0.36 2.85
N VAL A 13 -4.50 -0.68 3.37
CA VAL A 13 -5.29 -1.87 2.96
C VAL A 13 -5.57 -1.87 1.46
N HIS A 14 -5.78 -0.69 0.88
CA HIS A 14 -6.26 -0.50 -0.49
C HIS A 14 -5.20 -0.62 -1.58
N PHE A 15 -3.93 -0.61 -1.21
CA PHE A 15 -2.85 -0.70 -2.20
C PHE A 15 -2.66 -2.15 -2.64
N GLY A 16 -2.98 -2.42 -3.91
CA GLY A 16 -2.91 -3.75 -4.51
C GLY A 16 -4.01 -4.73 -4.07
N GLU A 17 -5.07 -4.27 -3.38
CA GLU A 17 -6.14 -5.18 -2.88
C GLU A 17 -6.88 -5.90 -4.01
N HIS A 18 -7.04 -5.25 -5.17
CA HIS A 18 -7.76 -5.77 -6.33
C HIS A 18 -6.98 -6.86 -7.09
N GLN A 19 -5.70 -7.02 -6.79
CA GLN A 19 -4.79 -7.97 -7.46
C GLN A 19 -4.65 -9.30 -6.70
N GLY A 20 -5.33 -9.46 -5.55
CA GLY A 20 -5.23 -10.64 -4.70
C GLY A 20 -3.96 -10.70 -3.84
N TYR A 21 -3.61 -11.90 -3.36
CA TYR A 21 -2.45 -12.07 -2.49
C TYR A 21 -1.13 -11.79 -3.24
N ARG A 22 -0.37 -10.79 -2.76
CA ARG A 22 0.96 -10.48 -3.28
C ARG A 22 2.01 -10.48 -2.16
N PRO A 23 3.05 -11.34 -2.25
CA PRO A 23 4.07 -11.42 -1.21
C PRO A 23 4.89 -10.13 -1.06
N GLU A 24 5.01 -9.35 -2.13
CA GLU A 24 5.68 -8.04 -2.12
C GLU A 24 4.96 -7.04 -1.22
N LEU A 25 3.62 -7.02 -1.22
CA LEU A 25 2.83 -6.15 -0.34
C LEU A 25 3.04 -6.51 1.13
N VAL A 26 3.10 -7.82 1.44
CA VAL A 26 3.42 -8.30 2.79
C VAL A 26 4.81 -7.83 3.20
N GLN A 27 5.79 -7.88 2.30
CA GLN A 27 7.15 -7.42 2.57
C GLN A 27 7.21 -5.90 2.80
N ILE A 28 6.47 -5.11 2.04
CA ILE A 28 6.39 -3.65 2.21
C ILE A 28 5.81 -3.33 3.59
N ARG A 29 4.71 -3.99 3.98
CA ARG A 29 4.07 -3.82 5.30
C ARG A 29 4.98 -4.25 6.45
N ARG A 30 5.80 -5.28 6.27
CA ARG A 30 6.74 -5.74 7.31
C ARG A 30 8.01 -4.91 7.43
N THR A 31 8.54 -4.43 6.31
CA THR A 31 9.86 -3.77 6.29
C THR A 31 9.78 -2.26 6.17
N HIS A 32 8.59 -1.73 5.90
CA HIS A 32 8.35 -0.33 5.56
C HIS A 32 9.26 0.14 4.43
N ARG A 33 9.59 -0.76 3.49
CA ARG A 33 10.48 -0.47 2.38
C ARG A 33 9.88 -0.98 1.09
N ALA A 34 9.88 -0.14 0.07
CA ALA A 34 9.38 -0.49 -1.25
C ALA A 34 10.30 0.01 -2.37
N PRO A 35 10.29 -0.66 -3.54
CA PRO A 35 10.83 -0.10 -4.77
C PRO A 35 10.09 1.20 -5.14
N GLU A 36 10.79 2.15 -5.77
CA GLU A 36 10.19 3.44 -6.19
C GLU A 36 9.38 3.31 -7.47
N ASP A 37 9.75 2.32 -8.27
CA ASP A 37 9.17 1.94 -9.55
C ASP A 37 8.01 0.95 -9.41
N LEU A 38 7.77 0.43 -8.20
CA LEU A 38 6.57 -0.37 -7.95
C LEU A 38 5.34 0.54 -8.05
N THR A 39 4.41 0.15 -8.91
CA THR A 39 3.15 0.86 -9.13
C THR A 39 1.98 -0.09 -8.99
N GLU A 40 0.93 0.32 -8.30
CA GLU A 40 -0.34 -0.40 -8.22
C GLU A 40 -1.50 0.53 -8.52
N GLU A 41 -2.64 -0.04 -8.89
CA GLU A 41 -3.90 0.70 -8.92
C GLU A 41 -4.31 1.12 -7.50
N CYS A 42 -4.84 2.34 -7.39
CA CYS A 42 -5.41 2.83 -6.15
C CYS A 42 -6.75 2.13 -5.91
N GLY A 43 -6.78 1.20 -4.95
CA GLY A 43 -7.99 0.46 -4.62
C GLY A 43 -9.00 1.21 -3.75
N HIS A 44 -8.72 2.45 -3.35
CA HIS A 44 -9.59 3.20 -2.45
C HIS A 44 -10.95 3.47 -3.13
N PRO A 45 -12.10 3.13 -2.50
CA PRO A 45 -13.41 3.16 -3.16
C PRO A 45 -13.79 4.51 -3.79
N GLN A 46 -13.40 5.63 -3.17
CA GLN A 46 -13.68 6.97 -3.70
C GLN A 46 -12.87 7.29 -4.98
N HIS A 47 -11.76 6.58 -5.22
CA HIS A 47 -10.85 6.80 -6.34
C HIS A 47 -10.82 5.63 -7.33
N ALA A 48 -11.41 4.48 -7.00
CA ALA A 48 -11.35 3.26 -7.81
C ALA A 48 -11.87 3.48 -9.24
N ALA A 49 -12.95 4.26 -9.41
CA ALA A 49 -13.52 4.58 -10.72
C ALA A 49 -12.61 5.47 -11.60
N LEU A 50 -11.58 6.11 -11.02
CA LEU A 50 -10.63 6.95 -11.73
C LEU A 50 -9.44 6.15 -12.26
N HIS A 51 -9.30 4.88 -11.88
CA HIS A 51 -8.20 4.00 -12.29
C HIS A 51 -6.81 4.64 -12.08
N LEU A 52 -6.63 5.31 -10.94
CA LEU A 52 -5.37 5.96 -10.61
C LEU A 52 -4.28 4.91 -10.38
N VAL A 53 -3.10 5.18 -10.92
CA VAL A 53 -1.89 4.39 -10.64
C VAL A 53 -1.04 5.17 -9.65
N VAL A 54 -0.66 4.51 -8.56
CA VAL A 54 0.08 5.12 -7.46
C VAL A 54 1.29 4.29 -7.10
N THR A 55 2.27 4.92 -6.46
CA THR A 55 3.44 4.24 -5.89
C THR A 55 3.23 3.97 -4.41
N PRO A 56 3.96 3.04 -3.78
CA PRO A 56 3.90 2.79 -2.35
C PRO A 56 4.15 4.05 -1.50
N ILE A 57 4.92 5.02 -2.01
CA ILE A 57 5.27 6.27 -1.30
C ILE A 57 4.27 7.41 -1.54
N SER A 58 3.27 7.21 -2.41
CA SER A 58 2.21 8.19 -2.64
C SER A 58 1.39 8.38 -1.35
N GLY A 59 1.04 9.62 -1.03
CA GLY A 59 0.14 9.91 0.08
C GLY A 59 -1.30 9.45 -0.21
N CYS A 60 -1.98 8.93 0.80
CA CYS A 60 -3.35 8.43 0.69
C CYS A 60 -4.29 9.19 1.63
N ALA A 61 -5.23 9.96 1.07
CA ALA A 61 -6.22 10.70 1.87
C ALA A 61 -7.21 9.77 2.59
N GLY A 62 -7.48 8.59 2.00
CA GLY A 62 -8.29 7.53 2.59
C GLY A 62 -7.44 6.42 3.19
N PHE A 63 -6.35 6.79 3.86
CA PHE A 63 -5.46 5.81 4.48
C PHE A 63 -6.19 5.01 5.54
N GLU A 64 -6.32 3.71 5.30
CA GLU A 64 -6.66 2.71 6.31
C GLU A 64 -5.46 1.76 6.46
N PRO A 65 -4.92 1.58 7.66
CA PRO A 65 -3.71 0.78 7.87
C PRO A 65 -3.97 -0.67 7.49
N ALA A 66 -3.08 -1.23 6.66
CA ALA A 66 -3.14 -2.64 6.33
C ALA A 66 -3.04 -3.48 7.60
N PRO A 67 -3.82 -4.56 7.75
CA PRO A 67 -3.62 -5.48 8.85
C PRO A 67 -2.21 -6.04 8.74
N GLU A 68 -1.40 -5.75 9.76
CA GLU A 68 -0.17 -6.48 9.98
C GLU A 68 -0.53 -7.92 10.38
N ALA A 69 0.38 -8.85 10.08
CA ALA A 69 0.59 -9.97 11.00
C ALA A 69 0.90 -9.33 12.37
N MET A 70 -0.14 -9.20 13.19
CA MET A 70 -0.18 -8.37 14.40
C MET A 70 0.98 -8.67 15.35
N GLN A 71 1.75 -7.63 15.69
CA GLN A 71 2.44 -7.40 16.97
C GLN A 71 3.02 -8.65 17.67
N ALA A 72 4.34 -8.84 17.56
CA ALA A 72 5.10 -9.52 18.60
C ALA A 72 5.46 -8.49 19.68
N ASP A 73 4.63 -8.42 20.71
CA ASP A 73 5.05 -8.19 22.10
C ASP A 73 4.12 -9.01 23.03
#